data_AF-A0A3D8VDP2-F1
#
_entry.id   AF-A0A3D8VDP2-F1
#
_cell.length_a   1.000
_cell.length_b   1.000
_cell.length_c   1.000
_cell.angle_alpha   90.00
_cell.angle_beta   90.00
_cell.angle_gamma   90.00
#
_symmetry.space_group_name_H-M   'P 1'
#
loop_
_entity.id
_entity.type
_entity.pdbx_description
1 polymer ?
#
loop_
_entity_poly.entity_id
_entity_poly.type
_entity_poly.pdbx_seq_one_letter_code
_entity_poly.pdbx_strand_id
1 'polypeptide(L)' 'MSRPTDSERGARLALDICDQQIRQPDLFPGALDVGFWLEIHHAAVAELLDADLLRQAVTA' A
#
# COMPACT_ATOMS: atom_id res chain seq x y z
N MET A 1 8.14 7.28 18.61
CA MET A 1 7.53 6.98 17.30
C MET A 1 6.09 7.46 17.34
N SER A 2 5.68 8.36 16.43
CA SER A 2 4.28 8.77 16.37
C SER A 2 3.41 7.59 15.92
N ARG A 3 2.15 7.58 16.36
CA ARG A 3 1.18 6.55 15.98
C ARG A 3 0.88 6.65 14.48
N PRO A 4 0.80 5.53 13.74
CA PRO A 4 0.37 5.55 12.35
C PRO A 4 -1.06 6.08 12.20
N THR A 5 -1.27 6.90 11.18
CA THR A 5 -2.59 7.35 10.75
C THR A 5 -3.43 6.20 10.20
N ASP A 6 -4.74 6.43 10.04
CA ASP A 6 -5.61 5.44 9.39
C ASP A 6 -5.23 5.23 7.91
N SER A 7 -4.80 6.29 7.22
CA SER A 7 -4.31 6.19 5.84
C SER A 7 -3.07 5.29 5.74
N GLU A 8 -2.08 5.47 6.63
CA GLU A 8 -0.89 4.61 6.66
C GLU A 8 -1.23 3.15 6.95
N ARG A 9 -2.21 2.90 7.83
CA ARG A 9 -2.69 1.55 8.10
C ARG A 9 -3.38 0.94 6.88
N GLY A 10 -4.22 1.71 6.20
CA GLY A 10 -4.88 1.30 4.96
C GLY A 10 -3.87 1.00 3.85
N ALA A 11 -2.85 1.84 3.68
CA ALA A 11 -1.80 1.65 2.69
C ALA A 11 -1.01 0.36 2.94
N ARG A 12 -0.64 0.06 4.20
CA ARG A 12 0.02 -1.21 4.55
C ARG A 12 -0.86 -2.42 4.24
N LEU A 13 -2.14 -2.37 4.61
CA LEU A 13 -3.09 -3.44 4.29
C LEU A 13 -3.23 -3.64 2.77
N ALA A 14 -3.29 -2.55 2.01
CA ALA A 14 -3.39 -2.60 0.57
C ALA A 14 -2.15 -3.26 -0.06
N LEU A 15 -0.94 -2.97 0.44
CA LEU A 15 0.28 -3.64 -0.02
C LEU A 15 0.25 -5.15 0.23
N ASP A 16 -0.17 -5.58 1.42
CA ASP A 16 -0.27 -7.01 1.75
C ASP A 16 -1.25 -7.74 0.81
N ILE A 17 -2.38 -7.10 0.48
CA ILE A 17 -3.36 -7.65 -0.46
C ILE A 17 -2.80 -7.69 -1.88
N CYS A 18 -2.18 -6.60 -2.34
CA CYS A 18 -1.58 -6.54 -3.67
C CYS A 18 -0.53 -7.64 -3.85
N ASP A 19 0.33 -7.84 -2.85
CA ASP A 19 1.36 -8.88 -2.90
C ASP A 19 0.76 -10.29 -3.03
N GLN A 20 -0.34 -10.57 -2.34
CA GLN A 20 -1.05 -11.85 -2.47
C GLN A 20 -1.65 -12.01 -3.87
N GLN A 21 -2.32 -10.97 -4.37
CA GLN A 21 -2.98 -10.99 -5.68
C GLN A 21 -1.98 -11.10 -6.84
N ILE A 22 -0.82 -10.43 -6.75
CA ILE A 22 0.23 -10.43 -7.78
C ILE A 22 1.01 -11.75 -7.77
N ARG A 23 1.35 -12.29 -6.60
CA ARG A 23 2.20 -13.50 -6.50
C ARG A 23 1.41 -14.79 -6.71
N GLN A 24 0.11 -14.78 -6.43
CA GLN A 24 -0.73 -15.97 -6.46
C GLN A 24 -2.05 -15.73 -7.21
N PRO A 25 -2.03 -15.20 -8.44
CA PRO A 25 -3.25 -14.83 -9.17
C PRO A 25 -4.19 -16.02 -9.36
N ASP A 26 -3.65 -17.22 -9.56
CA ASP A 26 -4.42 -18.46 -9.76
C ASP A 26 -5.21 -18.91 -8.53
N LEU A 27 -4.91 -18.40 -7.34
CA LEU A 27 -5.63 -18.71 -6.10
C LEU A 27 -6.90 -17.88 -5.91
N PHE A 28 -7.12 -16.86 -6.75
CA PHE A 28 -8.22 -15.91 -6.62
C PHE A 28 -9.15 -15.99 -7.85
N PRO A 29 -10.25 -16.76 -7.78
CA PRO A 29 -11.22 -16.82 -8.86
C PRO A 29 -11.83 -15.43 -9.08
N GLY A 30 -11.71 -14.89 -10.30
CA GLY A 30 -12.18 -13.53 -10.61
C GLY A 30 -11.19 -12.43 -10.21
N ALA A 31 -9.90 -12.77 -10.04
CA ALA A 31 -8.84 -11.79 -9.83
C ALA A 31 -8.89 -10.70 -10.90
N LEU A 32 -8.76 -9.45 -10.46
CA LEU A 32 -8.48 -8.34 -11.36
C LEU A 32 -7.10 -8.52 -11.98
N ASP A 33 -6.89 -7.86 -13.12
CA ASP A 33 -5.62 -7.92 -13.84
C ASP A 33 -4.45 -7.50 -12.94
N VAL A 34 -3.27 -8.09 -13.18
CA VAL A 34 -2.05 -7.78 -12.43
C VAL A 34 -1.71 -6.29 -12.52
N GLY A 35 -2.00 -5.64 -13.66
CA GLY A 35 -1.82 -4.20 -13.84
C GLY A 35 -2.63 -3.38 -12.84
N PHE A 36 -3.88 -3.76 -12.55
CA PHE A 36 -4.69 -3.11 -11.53
C PHE A 36 -4.02 -3.19 -10.15
N TRP A 37 -3.55 -4.38 -9.75
CA TRP A 37 -2.91 -4.55 -8.44
C TRP A 37 -1.56 -3.82 -8.35
N LEU A 38 -0.82 -3.70 -9.45
CA LEU A 38 0.39 -2.89 -9.51
C LEU A 38 0.10 -1.39 -9.33
N GLU A 39 -0.99 -0.88 -9.90
CA GLU A 39 -1.43 0.51 -9.68
C GLU A 39 -1.76 0.77 -8.20
N ILE A 40 -2.52 -0.14 -7.57
CA ILE A 40 -2.83 -0.03 -6.13
C ILE A 40 -1.55 -0.10 -5.29
N HIS A 41 -0.62 -1.00 -5.62
CA HIS A 41 0.67 -1.10 -4.95
C HIS A 41 1.45 0.22 -5.03
N HIS A 42 1.57 0.81 -6.22
CA HIS A 42 2.25 2.10 -6.40
C HIS A 42 1.60 3.23 -5.59
N ALA A 43 0.27 3.31 -5.58
CA ALA A 43 -0.46 4.31 -4.81
C ALA A 43 -0.24 4.14 -3.29
N ALA A 44 -0.26 2.90 -2.80
CA ALA A 44 -0.03 2.61 -1.38
C ALA A 44 1.41 2.91 -0.95
N VAL A 45 2.41 2.64 -1.81
CA VAL A 45 3.81 3.04 -1.55
C VAL A 45 3.93 4.56 -1.49
N ALA A 46 3.30 5.29 -2.42
CA ALA A 46 3.33 6.75 -2.44
C ALA A 46 2.74 7.35 -1.15
N GLU A 47 1.59 6.86 -0.69
CA GLU A 47 0.97 7.32 0.57
C GLU A 47 1.90 7.12 1.78
N LEU A 48 2.61 5.99 1.85
CA LEU A 48 3.55 5.71 2.94
C LEU A 48 4.80 6.61 2.87
N LEU A 49 5.27 6.93 1.67
CA LEU A 49 6.38 7.88 1.48
C LEU A 49 5.96 9.29 1.89
N ASP A 50 4.78 9.75 1.47
CA ASP A 50 4.25 11.06 1.84
C ASP A 50 4.06 11.18 3.36
N ALA A 51 3.53 10.15 4.00
CA ALA A 51 3.40 10.11 5.45
C ALA A 51 4.76 10.15 6.17
N ASP A 52 5.79 9.54 5.60
CA ASP A 52 7.15 9.60 6.14
C ASP A 52 7.76 11.00 6.00
N LEU A 53 7.64 11.60 4.82
CA LEU A 53 8.10 12.97 4.55
C LEU A 53 7.42 13.99 5.48
N LEU A 54 6.11 13.85 5.71
CA LEU A 54 5.37 14.70 6.66
C LEU A 54 5.89 14.54 8.09
N ARG A 55 6.18 13.31 8.53
CA ARG A 55 6.76 13.06 9.86
C ARG A 55 8.14 13.69 10.01
N GLN A 56 8.98 13.60 8.97
CA GLN A 56 10.29 14.24 8.96
C GLN A 56 10.16 15.77 9.04
N ALA A 57 9.26 16.36 8.26
CA ALA A 57 9.02 17.81 8.23
C ALA A 57 8.50 18.37 9.56
N VAL A 58 7.67 17.61 10.29
CA VAL A 58 7.15 18.01 11.61
C VAL A 58 8.19 17.83 12.73
N THR A 59 9.22 17.01 12.50
CA THR A 59 10.26 16.73 13.51
C THR A 59 11.51 17.61 13.32
N ALA A 60 11.66 18.27 12.17
CA ALA A 60 12.74 19.22 11.85
C ALA A 60 12.46 20.62 12.40
#